data_AF-M9R455-F1
#
_entry.id   AF-M9R455-F1
#
_cell.length_a   1.000
_cell.length_b   1.000
_cell.length_c   1.000
_cell.angle_alpha   90.00
_cell.angle_beta   90.00
_cell.angle_gamma   90.00
#
_symmetry.space_group_name_H-M   'P 1'
#
loop_
_entity.id
_entity.type
_entity.pdbx_description
1 polymer ?
#
loop_
_entity_poly.entity_id
_entity_poly.type
_entity_poly.pdbx_seq_one_letter_code
_entity_poly.pdbx_strand_id
1 'polypeptide(L)'
;MARLVRFRILDGVGIATLDAAPVNALSAPLRAGLWEAFSRIDANPDVKAAVLIASGRMFSAGADIRELDGSAKQPSLAQLCDRIEACTKPVVAAVHGSALGGGAELLLAAHYRLAAPDAKIGLPEVALGLVPGGGGTQRLPQLIGAARALQMMISTAMIDASVAHRSQLVDAIVQGDLASGAIAFALNLIEQGKGPRQTRDNRSHLMEGLAYSAAIAKGRAALAGNPLHAPERVLDCVEAAGLLPFDAGLAFEADAFARCLAHPQSIALLHVFMAERKIDSALIKREGTAFRPVDPMGKSVVRRLRKAMRTAAEHQVLGGASVDDVDGAMVAYGFRAGPFGRKGDAVQNDTIARRLVAALLVERAACVAENAVQRASDIDALAVHGLGFPRRAGGPMRAMQSAGLIGVRKDLRVWGEDSTIWAAPDLVDQAIKDARGFDALG
;
A
#
# COMPACT_ATOMS: atom_id res chain seq x y z
N MET A 1 20.43 2.92 -21.93
CA MET A 1 19.54 3.09 -20.75
C MET A 1 20.35 3.73 -19.64
N ALA A 2 19.79 4.70 -18.92
CA ALA A 2 20.45 5.27 -17.74
C ALA A 2 20.63 4.18 -16.66
N ARG A 3 21.78 4.19 -15.99
CA ARG A 3 22.11 3.18 -14.98
C ARG A 3 21.34 3.47 -13.70
N LEU A 4 20.34 2.65 -13.38
CA LEU A 4 19.43 2.84 -12.21
C LEU A 4 20.12 2.60 -10.85
N VAL A 5 21.29 1.96 -10.86
CA VAL A 5 22.16 1.80 -9.69
C VAL A 5 23.55 2.26 -10.05
N ARG A 6 24.05 3.30 -9.37
CA ARG A 6 25.45 3.70 -9.46
C ARG A 6 26.26 2.86 -8.48
N PHE A 7 27.37 2.31 -8.95
CA PHE A 7 28.26 1.49 -8.14
C PHE A 7 29.70 1.99 -8.26
N ARG A 8 30.37 2.18 -7.13
CA ARG A 8 31.79 2.55 -7.06
C ARG A 8 32.44 1.94 -5.82
N ILE A 9 33.77 1.84 -5.82
CA ILE A 9 34.56 1.43 -4.65
C ILE A 9 35.42 2.62 -4.22
N LEU A 10 35.47 2.90 -2.93
CA LEU A 10 36.32 3.94 -2.34
C LEU A 10 36.91 3.39 -1.04
N ASP A 11 38.24 3.36 -0.93
CA ASP A 11 38.96 2.96 0.28
C ASP A 11 38.48 1.62 0.88
N GLY A 12 38.26 0.62 0.01
CA GLY A 12 37.75 -0.70 0.40
C GLY A 12 36.25 -0.74 0.73
N VAL A 13 35.49 0.34 0.51
CA VAL A 13 34.04 0.40 0.69
C VAL A 13 33.33 0.35 -0.66
N GLY A 14 32.48 -0.67 -0.86
CA GLY A 14 31.61 -0.78 -2.03
C GLY A 14 30.34 0.05 -1.84
N ILE A 15 30.14 1.08 -2.66
CA ILE A 15 29.03 2.03 -2.54
C ILE A 15 28.01 1.73 -3.63
N ALA A 16 26.83 1.27 -3.25
CA ALA A 16 25.67 1.10 -4.11
C ALA A 16 24.70 2.27 -3.89
N THR A 17 24.37 2.99 -4.97
CA THR A 17 23.47 4.15 -4.92
C THR A 17 22.26 3.91 -5.79
N LEU A 18 21.06 3.91 -5.19
CA LEU A 18 19.80 3.94 -5.93
C LEU A 18 19.70 5.25 -6.72
N ASP A 19 19.37 5.17 -8.01
CA ASP A 19 19.29 6.34 -8.89
C ASP A 19 18.20 6.15 -9.95
N ALA A 20 16.96 5.98 -9.47
CA ALA A 20 15.77 5.75 -10.28
C ALA A 20 14.72 6.83 -9.98
N ALA A 21 14.90 8.01 -10.57
CA ALA A 21 13.98 9.13 -10.44
C ALA A 21 12.53 8.73 -10.82
N PRO A 22 11.51 9.35 -10.21
CA PRO A 22 11.58 10.46 -9.25
C PRO A 22 11.61 10.05 -7.76
N VAL A 23 11.44 8.75 -7.46
CA VAL A 23 11.19 8.26 -6.09
C VAL A 23 11.91 6.96 -5.74
N ASN A 24 12.84 6.50 -6.59
CA ASN A 24 13.55 5.24 -6.42
C ASN A 24 12.60 4.06 -6.17
N ALA A 25 11.52 3.98 -6.96
CA ALA A 25 10.59 2.85 -6.89
C ALA A 25 11.35 1.58 -7.27
N LEU A 26 11.23 0.54 -6.43
CA LEU A 26 11.92 -0.74 -6.54
C LEU A 26 11.32 -1.61 -7.65
N SER A 27 11.38 -1.11 -8.88
CA SER A 27 11.06 -1.85 -10.11
C SER A 27 12.03 -3.01 -10.33
N ALA A 28 11.64 -3.99 -11.14
CA ALA A 28 12.47 -5.15 -11.43
C ALA A 28 13.89 -4.78 -11.93
N PRO A 29 14.07 -3.80 -12.85
CA PRO A 29 15.41 -3.38 -13.27
C PRO A 29 16.24 -2.76 -12.14
N LEU A 30 15.62 -2.00 -11.23
CA LEU A 30 16.33 -1.45 -10.07
C LEU A 30 16.74 -2.57 -9.08
N ARG A 31 15.85 -3.52 -8.81
CA ARG A 31 16.15 -4.68 -7.94
C ARG A 31 17.28 -5.53 -8.53
N ALA A 32 17.26 -5.78 -9.85
CA ALA A 32 18.32 -6.50 -10.55
C ALA A 32 19.68 -5.75 -10.48
N GLY A 33 19.67 -4.43 -10.65
CA GLY A 33 20.89 -3.61 -10.51
C GLY A 33 21.47 -3.65 -9.09
N LEU A 34 20.62 -3.64 -8.06
CA LEU A 34 21.07 -3.77 -6.67
C LEU A 34 21.62 -5.18 -6.40
N TRP A 35 20.95 -6.22 -6.92
CA TRP A 35 21.44 -7.59 -6.83
C TRP A 35 22.84 -7.75 -7.44
N GLU A 36 23.07 -7.19 -8.63
CA GLU A 36 24.40 -7.20 -9.27
C GLU A 36 25.43 -6.46 -8.41
N ALA A 37 25.07 -5.28 -7.86
CA ALA A 37 25.97 -4.51 -7.00
C ALA A 37 26.39 -5.31 -5.76
N PHE A 38 25.44 -5.94 -5.05
CA PHE A 38 25.75 -6.77 -3.88
C PHE A 38 26.47 -8.07 -4.23
N SER A 39 26.23 -8.65 -5.41
CA SER A 39 27.02 -9.77 -5.93
C SER A 39 28.49 -9.38 -6.12
N ARG A 40 28.75 -8.20 -6.69
CA ARG A 40 30.11 -7.67 -6.87
C ARG A 40 30.78 -7.30 -5.55
N ILE A 41 30.02 -6.74 -4.61
CA ILE A 41 30.51 -6.38 -3.27
C ILE A 41 31.04 -7.63 -2.57
N ASP A 42 30.25 -8.69 -2.48
CA ASP A 42 30.68 -9.91 -1.77
C ASP A 42 31.87 -10.58 -2.45
N ALA A 43 31.82 -10.75 -3.77
CA ALA A 43 32.84 -11.47 -4.52
C ALA A 43 34.21 -10.75 -4.57
N ASN A 44 34.27 -9.43 -4.33
CA ASN A 44 35.50 -8.66 -4.47
C ASN A 44 36.33 -8.65 -3.17
N PRO A 45 37.51 -9.31 -3.09
CA PRO A 45 38.31 -9.36 -1.86
C PRO A 45 38.83 -8.00 -1.39
N ASP A 46 38.92 -6.99 -2.26
CA ASP A 46 39.36 -5.64 -1.92
C ASP A 46 38.27 -4.82 -1.22
N VAL A 47 37.02 -5.23 -1.37
CA VAL A 47 35.89 -4.63 -0.64
C VAL A 47 35.80 -5.26 0.74
N LYS A 48 35.78 -4.45 1.79
CA LYS A 48 35.70 -4.85 3.21
C LYS A 48 34.39 -4.44 3.87
N ALA A 49 33.69 -3.44 3.34
CA ALA A 49 32.36 -3.02 3.79
C ALA A 49 31.52 -2.51 2.60
N ALA A 50 30.22 -2.36 2.82
CA ALA A 50 29.29 -1.84 1.83
C ALA A 50 28.48 -0.66 2.37
N VAL A 51 28.16 0.29 1.50
CA VAL A 51 27.24 1.40 1.77
C VAL A 51 26.10 1.37 0.76
N LEU A 52 24.86 1.37 1.25
CA LEU A 52 23.64 1.52 0.47
C LEU A 52 23.04 2.90 0.71
N ILE A 53 23.05 3.74 -0.32
CA ILE A 53 22.52 5.11 -0.30
C ILE A 53 21.61 5.35 -1.51
N ALA A 54 21.03 6.54 -1.62
CA ALA A 54 20.14 6.89 -2.73
C ALA A 54 20.41 8.30 -3.25
N SER A 55 20.02 8.54 -4.50
CA SER A 55 20.04 9.83 -5.18
C SER A 55 18.65 10.44 -5.21
N GLY A 56 18.58 11.75 -5.48
CA GLY A 56 17.31 12.46 -5.59
C GLY A 56 16.69 12.78 -4.23
N ARG A 57 15.37 12.99 -4.21
CA ARG A 57 14.67 13.58 -3.07
C ARG A 57 14.40 12.64 -1.89
N MET A 58 14.60 11.33 -2.05
CA MET A 58 14.27 10.34 -1.03
C MET A 58 15.04 9.04 -1.23
N PHE A 59 15.14 8.22 -0.19
CA PHE A 59 15.72 6.89 -0.28
C PHE A 59 14.96 5.98 -1.23
N SER A 60 13.70 5.67 -0.93
CA SER A 60 12.82 4.89 -1.81
C SER A 60 11.36 4.97 -1.37
N ALA A 61 10.45 5.09 -2.35
CA ALA A 61 9.00 4.98 -2.12
C ALA A 61 8.49 3.53 -2.04
N GLY A 62 9.38 2.53 -2.10
CA GLY A 62 9.03 1.11 -2.00
C GLY A 62 8.82 0.43 -3.34
N ALA A 63 8.07 -0.67 -3.32
CA ALA A 63 7.79 -1.47 -4.52
C ALA A 63 7.13 -0.62 -5.62
N ASP A 64 7.44 -0.95 -6.87
CA ASP A 64 6.72 -0.36 -8.00
C ASP A 64 5.31 -0.95 -8.04
N ILE A 65 4.31 -0.13 -7.72
CA ILE A 65 2.92 -0.57 -7.61
C ILE A 65 2.38 -1.08 -8.95
N ARG A 66 3.00 -0.68 -10.09
CA ARG A 66 2.65 -1.20 -11.42
C ARG A 66 3.05 -2.67 -11.62
N GLU A 67 3.95 -3.19 -10.79
CA GLU A 67 4.38 -4.59 -10.78
C GLU A 67 3.64 -5.44 -9.72
N LEU A 68 2.66 -4.85 -9.02
CA LEU A 68 1.83 -5.56 -8.03
C LEU A 68 0.57 -6.15 -8.67
N ASP A 69 0.75 -6.94 -9.72
CA ASP A 69 -0.32 -7.61 -10.49
C ASP A 69 -0.19 -9.14 -10.48
N GLY A 70 0.74 -9.67 -9.67
CA GLY A 70 1.05 -11.09 -9.61
C GLY A 70 2.12 -11.55 -10.61
N SER A 71 2.59 -10.69 -11.52
CA SER A 71 3.67 -10.99 -12.47
C SER A 71 5.08 -10.80 -11.88
N ALA A 72 5.31 -11.36 -10.68
CA ALA A 72 6.51 -11.11 -9.89
C ALA A 72 7.81 -11.40 -10.68
N LYS A 73 8.54 -10.34 -11.03
CA LYS A 73 9.83 -10.43 -11.73
C LYS A 73 10.96 -10.64 -10.74
N GLN A 74 11.89 -11.51 -11.14
CA GLN A 74 13.09 -11.82 -10.36
C GLN A 74 14.19 -10.74 -10.54
N PRO A 75 15.03 -10.48 -9.53
CA PRO A 75 14.86 -10.94 -8.16
C PRO A 75 13.66 -10.24 -7.49
N SER A 76 12.94 -10.96 -6.64
CA SER A 76 11.90 -10.38 -5.79
C SER A 76 12.52 -9.43 -4.75
N LEU A 77 11.68 -8.61 -4.10
CA LEU A 77 12.13 -7.76 -3.01
C LEU A 77 12.67 -8.59 -1.82
N ALA A 78 11.95 -9.64 -1.41
CA ALA A 78 12.38 -10.53 -0.34
C ALA A 78 13.76 -11.13 -0.60
N GLN A 79 14.00 -11.67 -1.81
CA GLN A 79 15.31 -12.20 -2.18
C GLN A 79 16.40 -11.14 -2.14
N LEU A 80 16.11 -9.91 -2.56
CA LEU A 80 17.06 -8.81 -2.48
C LEU A 80 17.38 -8.45 -1.02
N CYS A 81 16.38 -8.39 -0.14
CA CYS A 81 16.58 -8.20 1.29
C CYS A 81 17.44 -9.32 1.89
N ASP A 82 17.15 -10.59 1.57
CA ASP A 82 17.91 -11.73 2.06
C ASP A 82 19.35 -11.70 1.54
N ARG A 83 19.57 -11.27 0.29
CA ARG A 83 20.92 -11.08 -0.28
C ARG A 83 21.72 -10.03 0.47
N ILE A 84 21.08 -8.92 0.84
CA ILE A 84 21.70 -7.83 1.60
C ILE A 84 22.05 -8.29 3.02
N GLU A 85 21.14 -8.98 3.69
CA GLU A 85 21.36 -9.49 5.05
C GLU A 85 22.38 -10.64 5.08
N ALA A 86 22.43 -11.48 4.03
CA ALA A 86 23.42 -12.55 3.90
C ALA A 86 24.80 -12.05 3.41
N CYS A 87 24.97 -10.76 3.16
CA CYS A 87 26.25 -10.18 2.74
C CYS A 87 27.33 -10.50 3.78
N THR A 88 28.45 -11.04 3.33
CA THR A 88 29.56 -11.47 4.22
C THR A 88 30.33 -10.28 4.82
N LYS A 89 30.04 -9.08 4.32
CA LYS A 89 30.67 -7.81 4.70
C LYS A 89 29.66 -6.91 5.42
N PRO A 90 30.08 -6.09 6.39
CA PRO A 90 29.19 -5.12 7.03
C PRO A 90 28.53 -4.22 5.98
N VAL A 91 27.20 -4.09 6.06
CA VAL A 91 26.39 -3.27 5.14
C VAL A 91 25.78 -2.12 5.94
N VAL A 92 26.10 -0.89 5.55
CA VAL A 92 25.57 0.33 6.13
C VAL A 92 24.55 0.93 5.17
N ALA A 93 23.27 0.91 5.52
CA ALA A 93 22.24 1.61 4.76
C ALA A 93 21.99 2.99 5.38
N ALA A 94 22.00 4.04 4.56
CA ALA A 94 21.81 5.41 5.02
C ALA A 94 20.63 6.08 4.31
N VAL A 95 19.66 6.56 5.09
CA VAL A 95 18.37 7.09 4.61
C VAL A 95 18.28 8.61 4.75
N HIS A 96 17.91 9.29 3.67
CA HIS A 96 17.41 10.67 3.65
C HIS A 96 16.01 10.73 3.04
N GLY A 97 15.29 11.83 3.28
CA GLY A 97 13.92 11.99 2.81
C GLY A 97 13.01 10.90 3.36
N SER A 98 12.55 9.95 2.54
CA SER A 98 11.75 8.83 3.04
C SER A 98 12.16 7.46 2.51
N ALA A 99 12.05 6.45 3.37
CA ALA A 99 12.08 5.03 3.05
C ALA A 99 10.71 4.44 3.39
N LEU A 100 9.94 4.08 2.36
CA LEU A 100 8.56 3.59 2.51
C LEU A 100 8.42 2.17 1.99
N GLY A 101 7.63 1.36 2.70
CA GLY A 101 7.34 -0.02 2.34
C GLY A 101 8.61 -0.80 2.05
N GLY A 102 8.72 -1.40 0.86
CA GLY A 102 9.93 -2.10 0.43
C GLY A 102 11.24 -1.31 0.52
N GLY A 103 11.20 0.03 0.45
CA GLY A 103 12.36 0.88 0.67
C GLY A 103 12.83 0.86 2.12
N ALA A 104 11.89 0.83 3.07
CA ALA A 104 12.20 0.57 4.46
C ALA A 104 12.67 -0.87 4.66
N GLU A 105 12.10 -1.86 3.98
CA GLU A 105 12.54 -3.26 4.11
C GLU A 105 14.01 -3.47 3.69
N LEU A 106 14.50 -2.76 2.65
CA LEU A 106 15.93 -2.73 2.32
C LEU A 106 16.79 -2.16 3.46
N LEU A 107 16.29 -1.12 4.15
CA LEU A 107 16.96 -0.53 5.31
C LEU A 107 16.99 -1.53 6.49
N LEU A 108 15.91 -2.27 6.73
CA LEU A 108 15.82 -3.29 7.79
C LEU A 108 16.75 -4.49 7.54
N ALA A 109 16.98 -4.82 6.27
CA ALA A 109 17.86 -5.93 5.88
C ALA A 109 19.36 -5.63 6.03
N ALA A 110 19.75 -4.35 6.07
CA ALA A 110 21.15 -3.96 6.27
C ALA A 110 21.65 -4.34 7.68
N HIS A 111 22.98 -4.37 7.87
CA HIS A 111 23.57 -4.65 9.19
C HIS A 111 23.54 -3.43 10.12
N TYR A 112 23.73 -2.26 9.52
CA TYR A 112 23.78 -0.96 10.19
C TYR A 112 22.92 0.05 9.43
N ARG A 113 22.30 0.97 10.16
CA ARG A 113 21.31 1.91 9.65
C ARG A 113 21.64 3.31 10.14
N LEU A 114 21.76 4.26 9.21
CA LEU A 114 22.01 5.67 9.51
C LEU A 114 20.88 6.51 8.94
N ALA A 115 20.55 7.63 9.60
CA ALA A 115 19.54 8.56 9.13
C ALA A 115 20.10 9.96 8.97
N ALA A 116 19.70 10.68 7.93
CA ALA A 116 19.76 12.14 7.91
C ALA A 116 18.66 12.73 8.83
N PRO A 117 18.77 13.99 9.28
CA PRO A 117 17.79 14.59 10.19
C PRO A 117 16.36 14.67 9.62
N ASP A 118 16.24 14.74 8.29
CA ASP A 118 14.96 14.82 7.57
C ASP A 118 14.31 13.46 7.29
N ALA A 119 14.99 12.36 7.64
CA ALA A 119 14.56 11.01 7.29
C ALA A 119 13.22 10.63 7.94
N LYS A 120 12.37 9.95 7.16
CA LYS A 120 11.12 9.33 7.58
C LYS A 120 11.04 7.89 7.13
N ILE A 121 10.68 6.98 8.03
CA ILE A 121 10.62 5.54 7.77
C ILE A 121 9.22 5.02 8.06
N GLY A 122 8.63 4.24 7.15
CA GLY A 122 7.31 3.66 7.36
C GLY A 122 7.02 2.44 6.48
N LEU A 123 6.08 1.61 6.91
CA LEU A 123 5.58 0.42 6.21
C LEU A 123 4.06 0.56 6.00
N PRO A 124 3.60 1.35 5.00
CA PRO A 124 2.21 1.69 4.82
C PRO A 124 1.42 0.69 3.95
N GLU A 125 1.89 -0.54 3.79
CA GLU A 125 1.31 -1.57 2.90
C GLU A 125 -0.18 -1.84 3.16
N VAL A 126 -0.63 -1.74 4.41
CA VAL A 126 -2.05 -1.94 4.77
C VAL A 126 -2.97 -0.91 4.12
N ALA A 127 -2.46 0.27 3.74
CA ALA A 127 -3.23 1.27 2.97
C ALA A 127 -3.61 0.76 1.57
N LEU A 128 -2.87 -0.23 1.07
CA LEU A 128 -3.11 -0.92 -0.21
C LEU A 128 -3.76 -2.30 -0.01
N GLY A 129 -4.12 -2.66 1.22
CA GLY A 129 -4.65 -3.99 1.55
C GLY A 129 -3.56 -5.08 1.61
N LEU A 130 -2.29 -4.70 1.72
CA LEU A 130 -1.18 -5.63 1.71
C LEU A 130 -0.51 -5.74 3.07
N VAL A 131 0.29 -6.79 3.24
CA VAL A 131 1.33 -6.87 4.28
C VAL A 131 2.68 -6.48 3.67
N PRO A 132 3.68 -6.05 4.45
CA PRO A 132 5.07 -6.04 3.98
C PRO A 132 5.48 -7.43 3.51
N GLY A 133 6.25 -7.51 2.42
CA GLY A 133 6.58 -8.77 1.73
C GLY A 133 8.06 -8.94 1.41
N GLY A 134 8.92 -8.09 1.97
CA GLY A 134 10.37 -8.11 1.90
C GLY A 134 11.03 -8.45 3.25
N GLY A 135 10.29 -9.12 4.14
CA GLY A 135 10.68 -9.49 5.50
C GLY A 135 10.42 -8.42 6.55
N GLY A 136 9.68 -7.35 6.23
CA GLY A 136 9.41 -6.24 7.15
C GLY A 136 8.67 -6.68 8.41
N THR A 137 7.72 -7.61 8.30
CA THR A 137 6.97 -8.11 9.47
C THR A 137 7.81 -8.99 10.40
N GLN A 138 8.94 -9.51 9.90
CA GLN A 138 9.86 -10.36 10.66
C GLN A 138 11.02 -9.54 11.25
N ARG A 139 11.62 -8.64 10.45
CA ARG A 139 12.77 -7.83 10.84
C ARG A 139 12.42 -6.67 11.76
N LEU A 140 11.30 -5.99 11.52
CA LEU A 140 10.92 -4.82 12.31
C LEU A 140 10.69 -5.16 13.80
N PRO A 141 9.89 -6.18 14.18
CA PRO A 141 9.71 -6.50 15.61
C PRO A 141 10.99 -6.97 16.31
N GLN A 142 11.96 -7.53 15.58
CA GLN A 142 13.28 -7.85 16.13
C GLN A 142 14.12 -6.61 16.44
N LEU A 143 13.90 -5.52 15.70
CA LEU A 143 14.64 -4.26 15.88
C LEU A 143 14.00 -3.35 16.94
N ILE A 144 12.66 -3.31 17.03
CA ILE A 144 11.96 -2.31 17.85
C ILE A 144 10.79 -2.85 18.69
N GLY A 145 10.64 -4.18 18.75
CA GLY A 145 9.57 -4.86 19.47
C GLY A 145 8.21 -4.86 18.75
N ALA A 146 7.33 -5.81 19.13
CA ALA A 146 6.02 -6.00 18.51
C ALA A 146 5.12 -4.76 18.59
N ALA A 147 5.05 -4.10 19.75
CA ALA A 147 4.13 -2.99 19.97
C ALA A 147 4.36 -1.82 18.98
N ARG A 148 5.62 -1.42 18.78
CA ARG A 148 5.95 -0.34 17.85
C ARG A 148 5.90 -0.80 16.40
N ALA A 149 6.33 -2.03 16.11
CA ALA A 149 6.21 -2.61 14.77
C ALA A 149 4.74 -2.62 14.28
N LEU A 150 3.82 -3.12 15.11
CA LEU A 150 2.38 -3.10 14.85
C LEU A 150 1.84 -1.68 14.70
N GLN A 151 2.25 -0.76 15.58
CA GLN A 151 1.86 0.65 15.46
C GLN A 151 2.23 1.22 14.09
N MET A 152 3.47 1.02 13.64
CA MET A 152 3.94 1.54 12.35
C MET A 152 3.18 0.90 11.17
N MET A 153 3.05 -0.43 11.16
CA MET A 153 2.47 -1.16 10.02
C MET A 153 0.95 -1.02 9.93
N ILE A 154 0.21 -1.02 11.05
CA ILE A 154 -1.25 -0.97 11.04
C ILE A 154 -1.77 0.47 10.88
N SER A 155 -1.12 1.45 11.53
CA SER A 155 -1.58 2.85 11.45
C SER A 155 -1.09 3.57 10.19
N THR A 156 -0.18 2.97 9.43
CA THR A 156 0.54 3.58 8.29
C THR A 156 1.42 4.77 8.67
N ALA A 157 1.63 5.00 9.98
CA ALA A 157 2.43 6.11 10.48
C ALA A 157 3.90 5.94 10.10
N MET A 158 4.51 7.05 9.68
CA MET A 158 5.96 7.15 9.54
C MET A 158 6.56 7.63 10.87
N ILE A 159 7.75 7.13 11.18
CA ILE A 159 8.58 7.68 12.26
C ILE A 159 9.69 8.54 11.68
N ASP A 160 10.01 9.64 12.35
CA ASP A 160 11.14 10.50 11.98
C ASP A 160 12.48 9.94 12.48
N ALA A 161 13.59 10.53 12.03
CA ALA A 161 14.95 10.15 12.41
C ALA A 161 15.17 10.12 13.95
N SER A 162 14.55 11.06 14.67
CA SER A 162 14.70 11.19 16.12
C SER A 162 14.02 10.03 16.86
N VAL A 163 12.80 9.69 16.46
CA VAL A 163 12.07 8.52 16.97
C VAL A 163 12.77 7.22 16.55
N ALA A 164 13.22 7.13 15.30
CA ALA A 164 13.95 5.96 14.80
C ALA A 164 15.22 5.70 15.61
N HIS A 165 15.98 6.74 15.97
CA HIS A 165 17.20 6.61 16.78
C HIS A 165 16.87 6.22 18.23
N ARG A 166 15.89 6.88 18.87
CA ARG A 166 15.46 6.54 20.24
C ARG A 166 14.90 5.12 20.36
N SER A 167 14.30 4.61 19.30
CA SER A 167 13.79 3.22 19.24
C SER A 167 14.84 2.22 18.75
N GLN A 168 16.08 2.65 18.52
CA GLN A 168 17.19 1.82 18.03
C GLN A 168 16.96 1.19 16.64
N LEU A 169 15.99 1.73 15.88
CA LEU A 169 15.82 1.36 14.47
C LEU A 169 17.03 1.80 13.63
N VAL A 170 17.57 2.99 13.93
CA VAL A 170 18.81 3.50 13.32
C VAL A 170 19.88 3.65 14.38
N ASP A 171 21.12 3.36 14.00
CA ASP A 171 22.29 3.36 14.87
C ASP A 171 22.81 4.78 15.14
N ALA A 172 22.64 5.70 14.20
CA ALA A 172 23.00 7.11 14.37
C ALA A 172 22.27 8.04 13.41
N ILE A 173 22.21 9.32 13.79
CA ILE A 173 21.78 10.42 12.92
C ILE A 173 23.03 11.15 12.43
N VAL A 174 23.23 11.21 11.13
CA VAL A 174 24.36 11.89 10.49
C VAL A 174 23.96 13.34 10.20
N GLN A 175 24.73 14.29 10.74
CA GLN A 175 24.60 15.71 10.40
C GLN A 175 25.42 16.02 9.14
N GLY A 176 24.90 16.89 8.26
CA GLY A 176 25.59 17.28 7.03
C GLY A 176 25.47 16.26 5.90
N ASP A 177 26.58 15.99 5.21
CA ASP A 177 26.58 15.08 4.06
C ASP A 177 26.43 13.61 4.48
N LEU A 178 25.24 13.06 4.23
CA LEU A 178 24.89 11.68 4.60
C LEU A 178 25.81 10.64 3.95
N ALA A 179 26.22 10.87 2.70
CA ALA A 179 27.06 9.92 1.97
C ALA A 179 28.45 9.81 2.61
N SER A 180 29.10 10.94 2.88
CA SER A 180 30.40 10.98 3.57
C SER A 180 30.30 10.38 4.98
N GLY A 181 29.25 10.70 5.73
CA GLY A 181 29.05 10.12 7.07
C GLY A 181 28.84 8.61 7.04
N ALA A 182 28.11 8.06 6.06
CA ALA A 182 27.93 6.63 5.91
C ALA A 182 29.22 5.90 5.52
N ILE A 183 30.03 6.50 4.65
CA ILE A 183 31.36 5.97 4.28
C ILE A 183 32.29 5.99 5.50
N ALA A 184 32.34 7.10 6.24
CA ALA A 184 33.14 7.20 7.46
C ALA A 184 32.73 6.17 8.52
N PHE A 185 31.42 5.92 8.69
CA PHE A 185 30.92 4.87 9.57
C PHE A 185 31.39 3.48 9.10
N ALA A 186 31.30 3.19 7.80
CA ALA A 186 31.76 1.92 7.25
C ALA A 186 33.27 1.70 7.42
N LEU A 187 34.08 2.74 7.21
CA LEU A 187 35.54 2.70 7.45
C LEU A 187 35.87 2.43 8.92
N ASN A 188 35.13 3.04 9.84
CA ASN A 188 35.30 2.80 11.27
C ASN A 188 34.95 1.35 11.65
N LEU A 189 33.91 0.75 11.05
CA LEU A 189 33.63 -0.68 11.24
C LEU A 189 34.80 -1.57 10.79
N ILE A 190 35.42 -1.23 9.66
CA ILE A 190 36.60 -1.94 9.15
C ILE A 190 37.77 -1.82 10.14
N GLU A 191 38.07 -0.61 10.60
CA GLU A 191 39.15 -0.34 11.56
C GLU A 191 38.95 -1.09 12.88
N GLN A 192 37.71 -1.17 13.36
CA GLN A 192 37.35 -1.89 14.59
C GLN A 192 37.21 -3.40 14.40
N GLY A 193 37.36 -3.93 13.19
CA GLY A 193 37.14 -5.35 12.90
C GLY A 193 35.69 -5.82 13.14
N LYS A 194 34.71 -4.93 13.04
CA LYS A 194 33.29 -5.24 13.23
C LYS A 194 32.71 -5.88 11.96
N GLY A 195 32.17 -7.08 12.10
CA GLY A 195 31.55 -7.84 11.02
C GLY A 195 30.07 -7.49 10.77
N PRO A 196 29.40 -8.26 9.89
CA PRO A 196 27.95 -8.25 9.75
C PRO A 196 27.21 -8.39 11.09
N ARG A 197 26.11 -7.64 11.24
CA ARG A 197 25.13 -7.77 12.34
C ARG A 197 23.77 -8.02 11.72
N GLN A 198 23.47 -9.28 11.42
CA GLN A 198 22.24 -9.64 10.71
C GLN A 198 21.04 -9.39 11.61
N THR A 199 19.97 -8.79 11.04
CA THR A 199 18.76 -8.50 11.82
C THR A 199 18.13 -9.78 12.35
N ARG A 200 18.14 -10.86 11.54
CA ARG A 200 17.66 -12.21 11.91
C ARG A 200 18.22 -12.77 13.23
N ASP A 201 19.44 -12.38 13.60
CA ASP A 201 20.10 -12.86 14.82
C ASP A 201 19.74 -12.02 16.06
N ASN A 202 19.15 -10.84 15.87
CA ASN A 202 18.72 -9.98 16.97
C ASN A 202 17.41 -10.47 17.57
N ARG A 203 17.51 -11.31 18.60
CA ARG A 203 16.34 -11.89 19.29
C ARG A 203 15.97 -11.20 20.60
N SER A 204 16.64 -10.11 20.99
CA SER A 204 16.46 -9.48 22.31
C SER A 204 15.00 -9.18 22.64
N HIS A 205 14.29 -8.51 21.73
CA HIS A 205 12.87 -8.20 21.89
C HIS A 205 11.93 -9.41 21.79
N LEU A 206 12.34 -10.47 21.10
CA LEU A 206 11.55 -11.71 21.03
C LEU A 206 11.62 -12.48 22.35
N MET A 207 12.73 -12.34 23.10
CA MET A 207 12.91 -12.97 24.41
C MET A 207 12.08 -12.29 25.52
N GLU A 208 11.56 -11.09 25.26
CA GLU A 208 10.60 -10.39 26.14
C GLU A 208 9.17 -10.97 26.00
N GLY A 209 9.02 -12.30 26.11
CA GLY A 209 7.82 -13.03 25.69
C GLY A 209 6.49 -12.52 26.28
N LEU A 210 6.48 -12.09 27.56
CA LEU A 210 5.29 -11.50 28.18
C LEU A 210 4.91 -10.16 27.53
N ALA A 211 5.88 -9.27 27.30
CA ALA A 211 5.63 -7.98 26.67
C ALA A 211 5.24 -8.15 25.19
N TYR A 212 5.87 -9.08 24.50
CA TYR A 212 5.55 -9.43 23.12
C TYR A 212 4.11 -9.94 23.00
N SER A 213 3.75 -10.96 23.79
CA SER A 213 2.39 -11.53 23.82
C SER A 213 1.33 -10.50 24.21
N ALA A 214 1.61 -9.63 25.19
CA ALA A 214 0.70 -8.54 25.55
C ALA A 214 0.48 -7.55 24.40
N ALA A 215 1.51 -7.24 23.62
CA ALA A 215 1.38 -6.39 22.43
C ALA A 215 0.51 -7.04 21.35
N ILE A 216 0.68 -8.35 21.10
CA ILE A 216 -0.18 -9.12 20.19
C ILE A 216 -1.63 -9.12 20.67
N ALA A 217 -1.89 -9.44 21.93
CA ALA A 217 -3.23 -9.48 22.49
C ALA A 217 -3.94 -8.11 22.40
N LYS A 218 -3.21 -7.03 22.72
CA LYS A 218 -3.71 -5.66 22.57
C LYS A 218 -4.02 -5.32 21.11
N GLY A 219 -3.13 -5.69 20.20
CA GLY A 219 -3.34 -5.50 18.76
C GLY A 219 -4.59 -6.22 18.27
N ARG A 220 -4.78 -7.48 18.68
CA ARG A 220 -5.93 -8.31 18.28
C ARG A 220 -7.23 -7.72 18.79
N ALA A 221 -7.27 -7.26 20.04
CA ALA A 221 -8.42 -6.56 20.59
C ALA A 221 -8.73 -5.25 19.84
N ALA A 222 -7.70 -4.48 19.46
CA ALA A 222 -7.87 -3.23 18.72
C ALA A 222 -8.34 -3.43 17.26
N LEU A 223 -8.12 -4.62 16.70
CA LEU A 223 -8.55 -4.99 15.35
C LEU A 223 -9.91 -5.67 15.31
N ALA A 224 -10.53 -5.97 16.45
CA ALA A 224 -11.85 -6.60 16.48
C ALA A 224 -12.89 -5.76 15.70
N GLY A 225 -13.49 -6.37 14.68
CA GLY A 225 -14.46 -5.70 13.81
C GLY A 225 -13.85 -4.73 12.79
N ASN A 226 -12.52 -4.74 12.59
CA ASN A 226 -11.89 -3.90 11.57
C ASN A 226 -12.41 -4.31 10.17
N PRO A 227 -12.91 -3.34 9.37
CA PRO A 227 -13.44 -3.63 8.05
C PRO A 227 -12.39 -4.05 7.01
N LEU A 228 -11.09 -3.87 7.30
CA LEU A 228 -9.96 -4.21 6.44
C LEU A 228 -9.35 -5.56 6.83
N HIS A 229 -9.02 -6.39 5.85
CA HIS A 229 -8.41 -7.71 6.06
C HIS A 229 -6.91 -7.65 6.40
N ALA A 230 -6.17 -6.76 5.74
CA ALA A 230 -4.70 -6.72 5.83
C ALA A 230 -4.12 -6.46 7.24
N PRO A 231 -4.72 -5.60 8.10
CA PRO A 231 -4.21 -5.37 9.45
C PRO A 231 -4.12 -6.64 10.31
N GLU A 232 -5.10 -7.55 10.21
CA GLU A 232 -5.05 -8.83 10.91
C GLU A 232 -3.91 -9.70 10.38
N ARG A 233 -3.69 -9.73 9.06
CA ARG A 233 -2.58 -10.47 8.46
C ARG A 233 -1.22 -9.92 8.90
N VAL A 234 -1.08 -8.59 9.01
CA VAL A 234 0.13 -7.97 9.60
C VAL A 234 0.34 -8.45 11.03
N LEU A 235 -0.72 -8.47 11.84
CA LEU A 235 -0.65 -8.94 13.23
C LEU A 235 -0.23 -10.41 13.31
N ASP A 236 -0.84 -11.26 12.49
CA ASP A 236 -0.50 -12.69 12.42
C ASP A 236 0.97 -12.88 12.04
N CYS A 237 1.49 -12.11 11.07
CA CYS A 237 2.90 -12.20 10.68
C CYS A 237 3.86 -11.74 11.80
N VAL A 238 3.51 -10.70 12.55
CA VAL A 238 4.31 -10.25 13.69
C VAL A 238 4.24 -11.29 14.82
N GLU A 239 3.09 -11.86 15.11
CA GLU A 239 2.98 -12.96 16.07
C GLU A 239 3.86 -14.15 15.66
N ALA A 240 3.84 -14.51 14.37
CA ALA A 240 4.68 -15.56 13.81
C ALA A 240 6.19 -15.29 14.01
N ALA A 241 6.64 -14.03 13.94
CA ALA A 241 8.04 -13.68 14.19
C ALA A 241 8.49 -14.02 15.63
N GLY A 242 7.57 -14.00 16.60
CA GLY A 242 7.84 -14.42 17.98
C GLY A 242 7.76 -15.93 18.21
N LEU A 243 7.07 -16.67 17.34
CA LEU A 243 6.76 -18.10 17.53
C LEU A 243 7.58 -19.04 16.65
N LEU A 244 8.00 -18.59 15.46
CA LEU A 244 8.61 -19.43 14.44
C LEU A 244 10.12 -19.14 14.28
N PRO A 245 10.90 -20.09 13.76
CA PRO A 245 12.20 -19.80 13.18
C PRO A 245 12.09 -18.74 12.08
N PHE A 246 13.13 -17.92 11.92
CA PHE A 246 13.09 -16.75 11.03
C PHE A 246 12.67 -17.08 9.59
N ASP A 247 13.26 -18.14 8.99
CA ASP A 247 12.93 -18.56 7.62
C ASP A 247 11.47 -19.05 7.49
N ALA A 248 10.93 -19.70 8.53
CA ALA A 248 9.53 -20.09 8.55
C ALA A 248 8.60 -18.87 8.71
N GLY A 249 9.02 -17.86 9.47
CA GLY A 249 8.36 -16.56 9.55
C GLY A 249 8.34 -15.81 8.22
N LEU A 250 9.45 -15.81 7.48
CA LEU A 250 9.49 -15.25 6.12
C LEU A 250 8.58 -16.00 5.15
N ALA A 251 8.52 -17.34 5.23
CA ALA A 251 7.61 -18.13 4.43
C ALA A 251 6.13 -17.83 4.75
N PHE A 252 5.81 -17.64 6.04
CA PHE A 252 4.48 -17.21 6.48
C PHE A 252 4.12 -15.81 5.96
N GLU A 253 5.05 -14.86 6.04
CA GLU A 253 4.88 -13.51 5.47
C GLU A 253 4.61 -13.56 3.97
N ALA A 254 5.36 -14.39 3.22
CA ALA A 254 5.19 -14.53 1.78
C ALA A 254 3.81 -15.10 1.41
N ASP A 255 3.31 -16.11 2.14
CA ASP A 255 1.94 -16.64 1.95
C ASP A 255 0.88 -15.58 2.28
N ALA A 256 1.04 -14.86 3.41
CA ALA A 256 0.15 -13.78 3.79
C ALA A 256 0.12 -12.66 2.73
N PHE A 257 1.28 -12.29 2.17
CA PHE A 257 1.39 -11.34 1.07
C PHE A 257 0.64 -11.81 -0.17
N ALA A 258 0.86 -13.06 -0.59
CA ALA A 258 0.20 -13.62 -1.78
C ALA A 258 -1.32 -13.66 -1.62
N ARG A 259 -1.83 -14.07 -0.45
CA ARG A 259 -3.27 -14.07 -0.14
C ARG A 259 -3.85 -12.66 -0.12
N CYS A 260 -3.15 -11.71 0.50
CA CYS A 260 -3.55 -10.31 0.47
C CYS A 260 -3.58 -9.77 -0.95
N LEU A 261 -2.58 -10.05 -1.78
CA LEU A 261 -2.53 -9.57 -3.17
C LEU A 261 -3.72 -10.06 -4.00
N ALA A 262 -4.15 -11.31 -3.79
CA ALA A 262 -5.32 -11.89 -4.45
C ALA A 262 -6.67 -11.46 -3.83
N HIS A 263 -6.66 -10.80 -2.66
CA HIS A 263 -7.88 -10.48 -1.94
C HIS A 263 -8.66 -9.32 -2.61
N PRO A 264 -10.00 -9.40 -2.71
CA PRO A 264 -10.81 -8.37 -3.38
C PRO A 264 -10.61 -6.94 -2.84
N GLN A 265 -10.40 -6.79 -1.53
CA GLN A 265 -10.12 -5.48 -0.93
C GLN A 265 -8.81 -4.87 -1.40
N SER A 266 -7.77 -5.68 -1.60
CA SER A 266 -6.45 -5.20 -2.03
C SER A 266 -6.49 -4.78 -3.49
N ILE A 267 -7.15 -5.57 -4.33
CA ILE A 267 -7.43 -5.20 -5.73
C ILE A 267 -8.18 -3.86 -5.78
N ALA A 268 -9.19 -3.67 -4.93
CA ALA A 268 -9.95 -2.43 -4.84
C ALA A 268 -9.13 -1.23 -4.33
N LEU A 269 -8.29 -1.42 -3.30
CA LEU A 269 -7.45 -0.37 -2.74
C LEU A 269 -6.33 0.05 -3.70
N LEU A 270 -5.67 -0.91 -4.35
CA LEU A 270 -4.69 -0.68 -5.41
C LEU A 270 -5.31 0.08 -6.60
N HIS A 271 -6.53 -0.29 -6.98
CA HIS A 271 -7.28 0.42 -8.01
C HIS A 271 -7.50 1.89 -7.67
N VAL A 272 -8.01 2.19 -6.47
CA VAL A 272 -8.24 3.57 -6.02
C VAL A 272 -6.93 4.34 -5.95
N PHE A 273 -5.87 3.71 -5.45
CA PHE A 273 -4.55 4.33 -5.43
C PHE A 273 -4.04 4.71 -6.83
N MET A 274 -4.26 3.83 -7.83
CA MET A 274 -3.91 4.14 -9.22
C MET A 274 -4.83 5.21 -9.81
N ALA A 275 -6.12 5.18 -9.49
CA ALA A 275 -7.09 6.18 -9.93
C ALA A 275 -6.71 7.58 -9.44
N GLU A 276 -6.33 7.73 -8.17
CA GLU A 276 -5.88 8.99 -7.55
C GLU A 276 -4.65 9.60 -8.23
N ARG A 277 -3.82 8.78 -8.88
CA ARG A 277 -2.61 9.25 -9.57
C ARG A 277 -2.86 9.59 -11.04
N LYS A 278 -3.91 9.02 -11.62
CA LYS A 278 -4.28 9.22 -13.03
C LYS A 278 -5.27 10.36 -13.20
N ILE A 279 -6.18 10.55 -12.23
CA ILE A 279 -7.27 11.53 -12.30
C ILE A 279 -6.74 12.95 -12.51
N ASP A 280 -7.46 13.72 -13.33
CA ASP A 280 -7.15 15.12 -13.63
C ASP A 280 -7.23 15.98 -12.36
N SER A 281 -6.24 16.85 -12.16
CA SER A 281 -6.19 17.78 -11.04
C SER A 281 -7.33 18.81 -11.05
N ALA A 282 -7.97 19.04 -12.20
CA ALA A 282 -9.19 19.84 -12.34
C ALA A 282 -10.44 19.13 -11.81
N LEU A 283 -10.42 17.80 -11.62
CA LEU A 283 -11.49 17.04 -10.98
C LEU A 283 -11.25 16.87 -9.48
N ILE A 284 -10.04 16.47 -9.11
CA ILE A 284 -9.67 16.17 -7.73
C ILE A 284 -8.26 16.71 -7.47
N LYS A 285 -8.09 17.41 -6.34
CA LYS A 285 -6.76 17.87 -5.90
C LYS A 285 -6.45 17.35 -4.50
N ARG A 286 -5.16 17.17 -4.24
CA ARG A 286 -4.68 16.81 -2.91
C ARG A 286 -4.54 18.07 -2.05
N GLU A 287 -5.23 18.12 -0.92
CA GLU A 287 -5.13 19.15 0.11
C GLU A 287 -4.57 18.49 1.39
N GLY A 288 -3.27 18.67 1.62
CA GLY A 288 -2.55 17.97 2.70
C GLY A 288 -2.53 16.45 2.46
N THR A 289 -3.15 15.69 3.36
CA THR A 289 -3.26 14.22 3.26
C THR A 289 -4.53 13.73 2.58
N ALA A 290 -5.51 14.61 2.34
CA ALA A 290 -6.80 14.25 1.76
C ALA A 290 -6.90 14.70 0.29
N PHE A 291 -7.71 13.99 -0.50
CA PHE A 291 -8.13 14.48 -1.82
C PHE A 291 -9.50 15.13 -1.70
N ARG A 292 -9.74 16.18 -2.48
CA ARG A 292 -11.02 16.89 -2.51
C ARG A 292 -11.46 17.20 -3.94
N PRO A 293 -12.75 17.02 -4.26
CA PRO A 293 -13.32 17.45 -5.53
C PRO A 293 -13.16 18.96 -5.75
N VAL A 294 -12.77 19.34 -6.96
CA VAL A 294 -12.52 20.73 -7.37
C VAL A 294 -13.77 21.35 -8.00
N ASP A 295 -13.92 22.66 -7.83
CA ASP A 295 -15.02 23.46 -8.40
C ASP A 295 -14.63 24.01 -9.79
N PRO A 296 -15.51 23.99 -10.81
CA PRO A 296 -16.84 23.37 -10.82
C PRO A 296 -16.85 21.89 -11.19
N MET A 297 -15.81 21.42 -11.87
CA MET A 297 -15.87 20.15 -12.61
C MET A 297 -16.07 18.94 -11.70
N GLY A 298 -15.18 18.73 -10.72
CA GLY A 298 -15.27 17.61 -9.78
C GLY A 298 -16.53 17.67 -8.90
N LYS A 299 -16.87 18.84 -8.35
CA LYS A 299 -18.07 19.00 -7.51
C LYS A 299 -19.38 18.79 -8.28
N SER A 300 -19.43 19.14 -9.57
CA SER A 300 -20.59 18.89 -10.42
C SER A 300 -20.83 17.39 -10.61
N VAL A 301 -19.78 16.64 -10.95
CA VAL A 301 -19.86 15.17 -11.09
C VAL A 301 -20.28 14.51 -9.76
N VAL A 302 -19.70 14.93 -8.63
CA VAL A 302 -20.09 14.40 -7.31
C VAL A 302 -21.57 14.68 -6.99
N ARG A 303 -22.10 15.84 -7.39
CA ARG A 303 -23.52 16.19 -7.20
C ARG A 303 -24.42 15.28 -8.04
N ARG A 304 -24.03 14.97 -9.28
CA ARG A 304 -24.72 14.02 -10.15
C ARG A 304 -24.74 12.62 -9.55
N LEU A 305 -23.58 12.11 -9.11
CA LEU A 305 -23.47 10.81 -8.43
C LEU A 305 -24.35 10.74 -7.17
N ARG A 306 -24.33 11.79 -6.34
CA ARG A 306 -25.21 11.87 -5.17
C ARG A 306 -26.68 11.86 -5.54
N LYS A 307 -27.06 12.60 -6.60
CA LYS A 307 -28.44 12.62 -7.12
C LYS A 307 -28.87 11.24 -7.61
N ALA A 308 -28.05 10.56 -8.42
CA ALA A 308 -28.33 9.22 -8.91
C ALA A 308 -28.55 8.20 -7.78
N MET A 309 -27.66 8.20 -6.77
CA MET A 309 -27.83 7.36 -5.58
C MET A 309 -29.09 7.69 -4.79
N ARG A 310 -29.41 8.99 -4.63
CA ARG A 310 -30.61 9.44 -3.91
C ARG A 310 -31.89 9.04 -4.64
N THR A 311 -31.93 9.16 -5.97
CA THR A 311 -33.08 8.74 -6.78
C THR A 311 -33.29 7.23 -6.71
N ALA A 312 -32.21 6.44 -6.77
CA ALA A 312 -32.30 4.98 -6.58
C ALA A 312 -32.81 4.60 -5.18
N ALA A 313 -32.40 5.34 -4.14
CA ALA A 313 -32.86 5.17 -2.77
C ALA A 313 -34.35 5.48 -2.61
N GLU A 314 -34.82 6.60 -3.16
CA GLU A 314 -36.23 6.99 -3.17
C GLU A 314 -37.09 5.96 -3.91
N HIS A 315 -36.57 5.39 -5.00
CA HIS A 315 -37.23 4.28 -5.69
C HIS A 315 -37.35 3.02 -4.83
N GLN A 316 -36.35 2.68 -4.00
CA GLN A 316 -36.50 1.53 -3.08
C GLN A 316 -37.60 1.79 -2.04
N VAL A 317 -37.72 3.03 -1.55
CA VAL A 317 -38.77 3.41 -0.60
C VAL A 317 -40.16 3.36 -1.22
N LEU A 318 -40.31 3.84 -2.45
CA LEU A 318 -41.57 3.70 -3.21
C LEU A 318 -41.93 2.23 -3.46
N GLY A 319 -40.92 1.36 -3.59
CA GLY A 319 -41.08 -0.09 -3.69
C GLY A 319 -41.35 -0.81 -2.36
N GLY A 320 -41.52 -0.07 -1.26
CA GLY A 320 -41.91 -0.61 0.05
C GLY A 320 -40.79 -0.78 1.08
N ALA A 321 -39.53 -0.44 0.75
CA ALA A 321 -38.45 -0.43 1.75
C ALA A 321 -38.62 0.76 2.71
N SER A 322 -38.24 0.60 3.99
CA SER A 322 -38.17 1.75 4.88
C SER A 322 -36.90 2.59 4.61
N VAL A 323 -36.91 3.85 5.03
CA VAL A 323 -35.71 4.70 4.99
C VAL A 323 -34.57 4.10 5.82
N ASP A 324 -34.89 3.44 6.94
CA ASP A 324 -33.89 2.80 7.80
C ASP A 324 -33.27 1.56 7.16
N ASP A 325 -34.05 0.78 6.40
CA ASP A 325 -33.51 -0.34 5.63
C ASP A 325 -32.52 0.14 4.57
N VAL A 326 -32.85 1.22 3.87
CA VAL A 326 -31.99 1.77 2.81
C VAL A 326 -30.71 2.37 3.38
N ASP A 327 -30.82 3.17 4.43
CA ASP A 327 -29.64 3.77 5.06
C ASP A 327 -28.79 2.69 5.77
N GLY A 328 -29.42 1.73 6.45
CA GLY A 328 -28.78 0.59 7.10
C GLY A 328 -28.00 -0.29 6.11
N ALA A 329 -28.56 -0.55 4.92
CA ALA A 329 -27.88 -1.29 3.85
C ALA A 329 -26.59 -0.60 3.40
N MET A 330 -26.63 0.73 3.25
CA MET A 330 -25.46 1.50 2.81
C MET A 330 -24.43 1.67 3.94
N VAL A 331 -24.87 1.77 5.19
CA VAL A 331 -23.97 1.73 6.36
C VAL A 331 -23.28 0.36 6.46
N ALA A 332 -24.03 -0.75 6.30
CA ALA A 332 -23.47 -2.10 6.27
C ALA A 332 -22.47 -2.31 5.11
N TYR A 333 -22.75 -1.70 3.94
CA TYR A 333 -21.81 -1.68 2.82
C TYR A 333 -20.49 -0.96 3.16
N GLY A 334 -20.55 0.04 4.06
CA GLY A 334 -19.40 0.72 4.64
C GLY A 334 -19.43 2.24 4.54
N PHE A 335 -20.56 2.83 4.14
CA PHE A 335 -20.73 4.29 4.15
C PHE A 335 -20.88 4.80 5.58
N ARG A 336 -20.48 6.05 5.83
CA ARG A 336 -20.66 6.70 7.14
C ARG A 336 -22.13 6.95 7.49
N ALA A 337 -22.96 7.16 6.48
CA ALA A 337 -24.39 7.39 6.56
C ALA A 337 -25.03 6.98 5.23
N GLY A 338 -26.30 6.63 5.24
CA GLY A 338 -27.02 6.33 4.03
C GLY A 338 -27.45 7.58 3.23
N PRO A 339 -28.08 7.39 2.06
CA PRO A 339 -28.54 8.47 1.17
C PRO A 339 -29.58 9.42 1.80
N PHE A 340 -30.26 9.02 2.87
CA PHE A 340 -31.16 9.88 3.64
C PHE A 340 -30.50 10.56 4.84
N GLY A 341 -29.21 10.29 5.07
CA GLY A 341 -28.38 10.95 6.08
C GLY A 341 -28.43 10.30 7.47
N ARG A 342 -29.17 9.19 7.65
CA ARG A 342 -29.20 8.44 8.91
C ARG A 342 -27.94 7.57 9.03
N LYS A 343 -27.50 7.41 10.28
CA LYS A 343 -26.36 6.55 10.68
C LYS A 343 -26.86 5.30 11.42
N GLY A 344 -28.06 4.83 11.04
CA GLY A 344 -28.78 3.77 11.75
C GLY A 344 -28.01 2.45 11.82
N ASP A 345 -28.57 1.49 12.53
CA ASP A 345 -27.94 0.18 12.71
C ASP A 345 -27.65 -0.46 11.35
N ALA A 346 -26.44 -1.00 11.21
CA ALA A 346 -25.99 -1.63 9.99
C ALA A 346 -26.79 -2.92 9.75
N VAL A 347 -27.78 -2.86 8.85
CA VAL A 347 -28.57 -4.03 8.43
C VAL A 347 -28.11 -4.44 7.05
N GLN A 348 -27.56 -5.65 6.92
CA GLN A 348 -27.08 -6.13 5.64
C GLN A 348 -28.25 -6.36 4.67
N ASN A 349 -28.23 -5.66 3.53
CA ASN A 349 -29.16 -5.88 2.43
C ASN A 349 -28.43 -5.67 1.10
N ASP A 350 -27.87 -6.76 0.58
CA ASP A 350 -27.02 -6.74 -0.62
C ASP A 350 -27.80 -6.31 -1.87
N THR A 351 -29.11 -6.56 -1.93
CA THR A 351 -29.96 -6.18 -3.06
C THR A 351 -30.14 -4.66 -3.13
N ILE A 352 -30.48 -4.02 -2.02
CA ILE A 352 -30.60 -2.55 -1.94
C ILE A 352 -29.25 -1.91 -2.26
N ALA A 353 -28.18 -2.36 -1.58
CA ALA A 353 -26.85 -1.80 -1.78
C ALA A 353 -26.40 -1.94 -3.25
N ARG A 354 -26.60 -3.11 -3.87
CA ARG A 354 -26.26 -3.35 -5.27
C ARG A 354 -27.02 -2.43 -6.21
N ARG A 355 -28.32 -2.23 -6.02
CA ARG A 355 -29.14 -1.32 -6.84
C ARG A 355 -28.66 0.13 -6.74
N LEU A 356 -28.32 0.60 -5.53
CA LEU A 356 -27.84 1.97 -5.32
C LEU A 356 -26.45 2.18 -5.94
N VAL A 357 -25.54 1.21 -5.82
CA VAL A 357 -24.21 1.28 -6.47
C VAL A 357 -24.33 1.16 -7.99
N ALA A 358 -25.27 0.34 -8.50
CA ALA A 358 -25.51 0.19 -9.94
C ALA A 358 -26.03 1.49 -10.58
N ALA A 359 -26.80 2.30 -9.86
CA ALA A 359 -27.21 3.63 -10.33
C ALA A 359 -26.02 4.57 -10.55
N LEU A 360 -24.94 4.44 -9.76
CA LEU A 360 -23.70 5.20 -9.98
C LEU A 360 -22.95 4.76 -11.25
N LEU A 361 -22.99 3.45 -11.57
CA LEU A 361 -22.46 2.91 -12.82
C LEU A 361 -23.23 3.46 -14.04
N VAL A 362 -24.56 3.56 -13.96
CA VAL A 362 -25.37 4.17 -15.03
C VAL A 362 -25.06 5.66 -15.16
N GLU A 363 -24.97 6.40 -14.06
CA GLU A 363 -24.60 7.82 -14.08
C GLU A 363 -23.20 8.07 -14.67
N ARG A 364 -22.26 7.14 -14.43
CA ARG A 364 -20.94 7.18 -15.06
C ARG A 364 -21.04 7.14 -16.58
N ALA A 365 -21.95 6.35 -17.14
CA ALA A 365 -22.15 6.27 -18.59
C ALA A 365 -22.50 7.65 -19.18
N ALA A 366 -23.44 8.35 -18.53
CA ALA A 366 -23.84 9.70 -18.91
C ALA A 366 -22.69 10.71 -18.77
N CYS A 367 -21.93 10.65 -17.66
CA CYS A 367 -20.79 11.54 -17.45
C CYS A 367 -19.71 11.40 -18.53
N VAL A 368 -19.45 10.18 -19.03
CA VAL A 368 -18.51 9.95 -20.13
C VAL A 368 -19.06 10.46 -21.46
N ALA A 369 -20.33 10.18 -21.77
CA ALA A 369 -20.97 10.65 -23.01
C ALA A 369 -20.98 12.19 -23.13
N GLU A 370 -21.04 12.88 -21.99
CA GLU A 370 -21.02 14.34 -21.91
C GLU A 370 -19.59 14.93 -21.76
N ASN A 371 -18.54 14.11 -21.82
CA ASN A 371 -17.14 14.51 -21.59
C ASN A 371 -16.87 15.16 -20.22
N ALA A 372 -17.69 14.85 -19.20
CA ALA A 372 -17.50 15.34 -17.83
C ALA A 372 -16.35 14.62 -17.10
N VAL A 373 -16.04 13.38 -17.52
CA VAL A 373 -14.92 12.57 -17.06
C VAL A 373 -14.34 11.81 -18.26
N GLN A 374 -13.04 11.51 -18.22
CA GLN A 374 -12.38 10.80 -19.32
C GLN A 374 -12.36 9.29 -19.09
N ARG A 375 -12.12 8.84 -17.85
CA ARG A 375 -11.86 7.43 -17.53
C ARG A 375 -12.83 6.87 -16.50
N ALA A 376 -12.98 5.55 -16.51
CA ALA A 376 -13.70 4.80 -15.48
C ALA A 376 -13.25 5.15 -14.06
N SER A 377 -11.93 5.14 -13.87
CA SER A 377 -11.28 5.37 -12.60
C SER A 377 -11.52 6.77 -12.04
N ASP A 378 -11.86 7.74 -12.89
CA ASP A 378 -12.11 9.11 -12.44
C ASP A 378 -13.39 9.18 -11.58
N ILE A 379 -14.44 8.43 -11.96
CA ILE A 379 -15.67 8.29 -11.17
C ILE A 379 -15.39 7.58 -9.84
N ASP A 380 -14.55 6.55 -9.84
CA ASP A 380 -14.22 5.84 -8.61
C ASP A 380 -13.51 6.74 -7.59
N ALA A 381 -12.49 7.48 -8.04
CA ALA A 381 -11.81 8.44 -7.18
C ALA A 381 -12.74 9.56 -6.69
N LEU A 382 -13.61 10.10 -7.57
CA LEU A 382 -14.60 11.12 -7.20
C LEU A 382 -15.66 10.59 -6.21
N ALA A 383 -16.12 9.35 -6.38
CA ALA A 383 -17.06 8.73 -5.46
C ALA A 383 -16.42 8.50 -4.09
N VAL A 384 -15.17 8.01 -4.05
CA VAL A 384 -14.43 7.81 -2.79
C VAL A 384 -14.27 9.14 -2.03
N HIS A 385 -13.82 10.20 -2.69
CA HIS A 385 -13.47 11.45 -2.00
C HIS A 385 -14.60 12.48 -1.91
N GLY A 386 -15.62 12.37 -2.77
CA GLY A 386 -16.74 13.31 -2.83
C GLY A 386 -18.06 12.77 -2.29
N LEU A 387 -18.29 11.45 -2.40
CA LEU A 387 -19.49 10.78 -1.89
C LEU A 387 -19.23 10.00 -0.60
N GLY A 388 -17.95 9.76 -0.26
CA GLY A 388 -17.58 8.90 0.88
C GLY A 388 -17.74 7.42 0.57
N PHE A 389 -17.60 7.03 -0.71
CA PHE A 389 -17.65 5.63 -1.10
C PHE A 389 -16.53 4.83 -0.41
N PRO A 390 -16.80 3.63 0.13
CA PRO A 390 -15.80 2.87 0.87
C PRO A 390 -14.58 2.54 0.02
N ARG A 391 -13.39 3.02 0.43
CA ARG A 391 -12.12 2.76 -0.28
C ARG A 391 -11.85 1.27 -0.50
N ARG A 392 -12.18 0.43 0.48
CA ARG A 392 -12.04 -1.03 0.42
C ARG A 392 -12.86 -1.72 -0.67
N ALA A 393 -13.84 -1.02 -1.25
CA ALA A 393 -14.66 -1.48 -2.36
C ALA A 393 -14.25 -0.87 -3.71
N GLY A 394 -13.32 0.09 -3.72
CA GLY A 394 -12.65 0.53 -4.93
C GLY A 394 -13.38 1.62 -5.73
N GLY A 395 -14.52 2.12 -5.24
CA GLY A 395 -15.44 2.95 -6.03
C GLY A 395 -16.51 2.11 -6.74
N PRO A 396 -17.58 2.74 -7.26
CA PRO A 396 -18.72 2.03 -7.85
C PRO A 396 -18.37 1.18 -9.07
N MET A 397 -17.46 1.61 -9.93
CA MET A 397 -17.09 0.86 -11.13
C MET A 397 -16.32 -0.40 -10.75
N ARG A 398 -15.28 -0.26 -9.91
CA ARG A 398 -14.54 -1.41 -9.39
C ARG A 398 -15.42 -2.36 -8.60
N ALA A 399 -16.31 -1.85 -7.75
CA ALA A 399 -17.24 -2.67 -6.98
C ALA A 399 -18.15 -3.52 -7.89
N MET A 400 -18.72 -2.91 -8.95
CA MET A 400 -19.56 -3.64 -9.93
C MET A 400 -18.74 -4.66 -10.73
N GLN A 401 -17.50 -4.33 -11.09
CA GLN A 401 -16.62 -5.30 -11.75
C GLN A 401 -16.31 -6.49 -10.85
N SER A 402 -15.98 -6.26 -9.57
CA SER A 402 -15.71 -7.31 -8.59
C SER A 402 -16.95 -8.18 -8.29
N ALA A 403 -18.16 -7.63 -8.47
CA ALA A 403 -19.41 -8.39 -8.36
C ALA A 403 -19.70 -9.29 -9.59
N GLY A 404 -18.96 -9.12 -10.69
CA GLY A 404 -19.10 -9.89 -11.93
C GLY A 404 -19.99 -9.19 -12.97
N LEU A 405 -19.37 -8.74 -14.07
CA LEU A 405 -20.01 -7.91 -15.10
C LEU A 405 -21.20 -8.60 -15.82
N ILE A 406 -21.15 -9.92 -16.00
CA ILE A 406 -22.25 -10.66 -16.63
C ILE A 406 -23.51 -10.61 -15.76
N GLY A 407 -23.35 -10.80 -14.45
CA GLY A 407 -24.43 -10.68 -13.47
C GLY A 407 -24.97 -9.26 -13.40
N VAL A 408 -24.08 -8.27 -13.31
CA VAL A 408 -24.45 -6.84 -13.32
C VAL A 408 -25.24 -6.47 -14.57
N ARG A 409 -24.84 -6.93 -15.76
CA ARG A 409 -25.60 -6.69 -16.99
C ARG A 409 -27.00 -7.28 -16.94
N LYS A 410 -27.12 -8.52 -16.45
CA LYS A 410 -28.42 -9.19 -16.31
C LYS A 410 -29.32 -8.40 -15.34
N ASP A 411 -28.78 -8.04 -14.19
CA ASP A 411 -29.48 -7.26 -13.17
C ASP A 411 -29.98 -5.92 -13.74
N LEU A 412 -29.11 -5.17 -14.44
CA LEU A 412 -29.47 -3.90 -15.07
C LEU A 412 -30.55 -4.04 -16.15
N ARG A 413 -30.50 -5.10 -16.98
CA ARG A 413 -31.54 -5.31 -18.00
C ARG A 413 -32.90 -5.56 -17.36
N VAL A 414 -32.96 -6.39 -16.32
CA VAL A 414 -34.20 -6.68 -15.58
C VAL A 414 -34.71 -5.42 -14.88
N TRP A 415 -33.87 -4.73 -14.11
CA TRP A 415 -34.30 -3.52 -13.39
C TRP A 415 -34.60 -2.34 -14.33
N GLY A 416 -34.01 -2.34 -15.52
CA GLY A 416 -34.25 -1.36 -16.58
C GLY A 416 -35.65 -1.47 -17.20
N GLU A 417 -36.30 -2.64 -17.13
CA GLU A 417 -37.71 -2.81 -17.53
C GLU A 417 -38.65 -2.06 -16.58
N ASP A 418 -38.30 -2.02 -15.28
CA ASP A 418 -39.08 -1.33 -14.25
C ASP A 418 -38.79 0.18 -14.21
N SER A 419 -37.53 0.58 -14.39
CA SER A 419 -37.11 1.98 -14.25
C SER A 419 -35.87 2.33 -15.06
N THR A 420 -35.90 3.52 -15.66
CA THR A 420 -34.76 4.06 -16.43
C THR A 420 -33.53 4.36 -15.56
N ILE A 421 -33.65 4.37 -14.22
CA ILE A 421 -32.52 4.50 -13.28
C ILE A 421 -31.45 3.42 -13.54
N TRP A 422 -31.88 2.22 -13.93
CA TRP A 422 -31.00 1.07 -14.16
C TRP A 422 -30.90 0.67 -15.63
N ALA A 423 -31.22 1.59 -16.56
CA ALA A 423 -31.07 1.34 -17.99
C ALA A 423 -29.64 0.89 -18.31
N ALA A 424 -29.49 -0.36 -18.77
CA ALA A 424 -28.19 -0.98 -18.98
C ALA A 424 -27.38 -0.22 -20.05
N PRO A 425 -26.25 0.42 -19.69
CA PRO A 425 -25.48 1.19 -20.66
C PRO A 425 -24.57 0.28 -21.48
N ASP A 426 -24.34 0.62 -22.75
CA ASP A 426 -23.46 -0.11 -23.69
C ASP A 426 -22.05 -0.35 -23.14
N LEU A 427 -21.59 0.53 -22.25
CA LEU A 427 -20.28 0.43 -21.60
C LEU A 427 -20.12 -0.90 -20.83
N VAL A 428 -21.19 -1.49 -20.32
CA VAL A 428 -21.13 -2.79 -19.63
C VAL A 428 -20.84 -3.90 -20.63
N ASP A 429 -21.49 -3.86 -21.79
CA ASP A 429 -21.24 -4.83 -22.87
C ASP A 429 -19.84 -4.67 -23.47
N GLN A 430 -19.30 -3.45 -23.52
CA GLN A 430 -17.91 -3.19 -23.92
C GLN A 430 -16.92 -3.76 -22.88
N ALA A 431 -17.17 -3.54 -21.59
CA ALA A 431 -16.29 -4.01 -20.52
C ALA A 431 -16.24 -5.55 -20.47
N ILE A 432 -17.34 -6.25 -20.74
CA ILE A 432 -17.39 -7.71 -20.78
C ILE A 432 -16.47 -8.31 -21.87
N LYS A 433 -16.21 -7.55 -22.95
CA LYS A 433 -15.37 -8.02 -24.06
C LYS A 433 -13.86 -7.94 -23.78
N ASP A 434 -13.44 -7.26 -22.72
CA ASP A 434 -12.03 -7.12 -22.34
C ASP A 434 -11.79 -7.76 -20.96
N ALA A 435 -10.73 -8.56 -20.84
CA ALA A 435 -10.37 -9.23 -19.58
C ALA A 435 -10.10 -8.26 -18.43
N ARG A 436 -9.74 -7.00 -18.72
CA ARG A 436 -9.51 -5.94 -17.72
C ARG A 436 -10.81 -5.22 -17.32
N GLY A 437 -11.94 -5.51 -17.97
CA GLY A 437 -13.24 -4.94 -17.64
C GLY A 437 -13.31 -3.42 -17.88
N PHE A 438 -13.85 -2.69 -16.91
CA PHE A 438 -13.93 -1.22 -16.95
C PHE A 438 -12.55 -0.54 -16.97
N ASP A 439 -11.49 -1.22 -16.54
CA ASP A 439 -10.13 -0.68 -16.57
C ASP A 439 -9.57 -0.56 -18.00
N ALA A 440 -10.14 -1.30 -18.95
CA ALA A 440 -9.83 -1.15 -20.37
C ALA A 440 -10.57 0.02 -21.02
N LEU A 441 -11.65 0.50 -20.39
CA LEU A 441 -12.48 1.58 -20.91
C LEU A 441 -11.99 2.91 -20.34
N GLY A 442 -10.92 3.43 -20.96
CA GLY A 442 -10.28 4.68 -20.57
C GLY A 442 -9.25 5.16 -21.58
#